data_AF-A0A3P9P9R1-F1
#
_entry.id   AF-A0A3P9P9R1-F1
#
_cell.length_a   1.000
_cell.length_b   1.000
_cell.length_c   1.000
_cell.angle_alpha   90.00
_cell.angle_beta   90.00
_cell.angle_gamma   90.00
#
_symmetry.space_group_name_H-M   'P 1'
#
loop_
_entity.id
_entity.type
_entity.pdbx_description
1 polymer ?
#
loop_
_entity_poly.entity_id
_entity_poly.type
_entity_poly.pdbx_seq_one_letter_code
_entity_poly.pdbx_strand_id
1 'polypeptide(L)'
;MTNRKLKSQSQGDGAEGPDGGWGWVLVVALFVSTSLVFGLMRGLGIFFVEFVRYFEESAQAISWISSIGLAAQQFFSPLGAALCNAYDTRLVVMTGGFLSGLGLILASQATCLVHLYLTMGLISGLGWGLVFTPMVATVMANFTRRRALAVGLGFSSIGLSSFAFNPLFQLLVEKYAWRGALLILGGLSLNIMACGALIRPECRSKASTKADQQSGSSQPDLLQRVFSYLEVSLLYERPYLTYTLGVTLFNFGYFVPYFHLVAHGRQVGFSEYQAAFIMSAAGITDIFGRIASGWFSDLGRFRVVHLLTFWTVLAAVFIMLLPVSSWTGSYTAMIVISLLYGFCSGALTSMVFAVVPMIMGVERMMGGLGLLQLIESCAGLLGTPLSGWLRDMTGNYTASFVVAGGFVLLGSLTMTTLPHYFSCAEPPPPQRPVLVDNSETLNSEQKDSCSSKLNCQTVEQTQR
;
A
#
# COMPACT_ATOMS: atom_id res chain seq x y z
N MET A 1 7.31 -53.80 30.44
CA MET A 1 6.85 -53.99 29.05
C MET A 1 5.38 -54.41 29.15
N THR A 2 4.35 -53.70 28.70
CA THR A 2 4.23 -52.74 27.61
C THR A 2 2.96 -51.91 27.80
N ASN A 3 3.08 -50.58 27.62
CA ASN A 3 2.01 -49.59 27.55
C ASN A 3 1.00 -49.89 26.43
N ARG A 4 -0.32 -49.76 26.65
CA ARG A 4 -1.30 -49.66 25.56
C ARG A 4 -2.46 -48.70 25.87
N LYS A 5 -2.22 -47.45 25.47
CA LYS A 5 -3.14 -46.47 24.86
C LYS A 5 -4.51 -46.23 25.51
N LEU A 6 -4.56 -45.16 26.30
CA LEU A 6 -5.74 -44.30 26.42
C LEU A 6 -6.07 -43.71 25.04
N LYS A 7 -7.30 -43.96 24.60
CA LYS A 7 -7.90 -43.50 23.35
C LYS A 7 -8.36 -42.05 23.57
N SER A 8 -7.60 -41.06 23.12
CA SER A 8 -8.12 -39.70 23.00
C SER A 8 -9.15 -39.69 21.86
N GLN A 9 -10.41 -39.42 22.21
CA GLN A 9 -11.43 -39.04 21.25
C GLN A 9 -11.06 -37.64 20.72
N SER A 10 -10.45 -37.59 19.54
CA SER A 10 -10.48 -36.38 18.70
C SER A 10 -11.87 -36.33 18.06
N GLN A 11 -12.79 -35.60 18.70
CA GLN A 11 -14.01 -35.14 18.04
C GLN A 11 -13.58 -34.25 16.86
N GLY A 12 -13.98 -34.67 15.67
CA GLY A 12 -13.83 -33.88 14.46
C GLY A 12 -14.77 -32.68 14.52
N ASP A 13 -14.18 -31.49 14.47
CA ASP A 13 -14.83 -30.34 13.89
C ASP A 13 -14.07 -30.04 12.60
N GLY A 14 -14.77 -30.18 11.47
CA GLY A 14 -14.24 -30.03 10.12
C GLY A 14 -13.98 -28.55 9.80
N ALA A 15 -13.06 -27.92 10.51
CA ALA A 15 -12.47 -26.67 10.07
C ALA A 15 -11.66 -26.96 8.81
N GLU A 16 -12.29 -26.82 7.63
CA GLU A 16 -11.53 -26.48 6.43
C GLU A 16 -10.52 -25.41 6.83
N GLY A 17 -9.23 -25.69 6.62
CA GLY A 17 -8.18 -24.75 6.98
C GLY A 17 -8.41 -23.36 6.36
N PRO A 18 -7.68 -22.33 6.80
CA PRO A 18 -7.78 -20.96 6.30
C PRO A 18 -7.32 -20.86 4.83
N ASP A 19 -8.01 -21.50 3.89
CA ASP A 19 -7.74 -21.48 2.44
C ASP A 19 -9.05 -21.70 1.63
N GLY A 20 -10.21 -21.37 2.21
CA GLY A 20 -11.54 -21.60 1.63
C GLY A 20 -12.68 -20.82 2.30
N GLY A 21 -13.93 -21.07 1.86
CA GLY A 21 -15.14 -20.50 2.47
C GLY A 21 -15.24 -18.97 2.40
N TRP A 22 -15.45 -18.33 3.57
CA TRP A 22 -15.66 -16.88 3.70
C TRP A 22 -14.45 -16.03 3.28
N GLY A 23 -13.25 -16.62 3.23
CA GLY A 23 -12.05 -15.92 2.73
C GLY A 23 -12.24 -15.39 1.31
N TRP A 24 -12.97 -16.09 0.45
CA TRP A 24 -13.27 -15.63 -0.92
C TRP A 24 -14.25 -14.45 -0.97
N VAL A 25 -15.18 -14.37 -0.01
CA VAL A 25 -16.05 -13.19 0.15
C VAL A 25 -15.19 -11.97 0.53
N LEU A 26 -14.19 -12.16 1.39
CA LEU A 26 -13.25 -11.10 1.75
C LEU A 26 -12.34 -10.70 0.58
N VAL A 27 -11.99 -11.61 -0.33
CA VAL A 27 -11.28 -11.27 -1.57
C VAL A 27 -12.14 -10.37 -2.47
N VAL A 28 -13.44 -10.63 -2.59
CA VAL A 28 -14.37 -9.76 -3.32
C VAL A 28 -14.53 -8.40 -2.62
N ALA A 29 -14.63 -8.39 -1.29
CA ALA A 29 -14.67 -7.14 -0.52
C ALA A 29 -13.39 -6.32 -0.71
N LEU A 30 -12.21 -6.98 -0.69
CA LEU A 30 -10.92 -6.37 -0.99
C LEU A 30 -10.94 -5.80 -2.41
N PHE A 31 -11.34 -6.60 -3.41
CA PHE A 31 -11.44 -6.18 -4.82
C PHE A 31 -12.25 -4.89 -5.00
N VAL A 32 -13.46 -4.83 -4.42
CA VAL A 32 -14.33 -3.65 -4.51
C VAL A 32 -13.74 -2.46 -3.76
N SER A 33 -13.22 -2.68 -2.55
CA SER A 33 -12.63 -1.60 -1.75
C SER A 33 -11.39 -1.00 -2.42
N THR A 34 -10.48 -1.82 -2.95
CA THR A 34 -9.28 -1.37 -3.68
C THR A 34 -9.63 -0.74 -5.02
N SER A 35 -10.66 -1.23 -5.72
CA SER A 35 -11.20 -0.61 -6.93
C SER A 35 -11.67 0.81 -6.65
N LEU A 36 -12.40 1.02 -5.55
CA LEU A 36 -12.89 2.35 -5.18
C LEU A 36 -11.73 3.24 -4.75
N VAL A 37 -10.83 2.78 -3.88
CA VAL A 37 -9.68 3.58 -3.41
C VAL A 37 -8.77 4.00 -4.58
N PHE A 38 -8.20 3.05 -5.33
CA PHE A 38 -7.22 3.37 -6.38
C PHE A 38 -7.85 3.86 -7.67
N GLY A 39 -9.05 3.39 -8.01
CA GLY A 39 -9.78 3.90 -9.17
C GLY A 39 -10.16 5.37 -9.00
N LEU A 40 -10.66 5.76 -7.83
CA LEU A 40 -10.92 7.17 -7.50
C LEU A 40 -9.63 7.96 -7.53
N MET A 41 -8.58 7.50 -6.83
CA MET A 41 -7.28 8.15 -6.78
C MET A 41 -6.69 8.41 -8.18
N ARG A 42 -6.64 7.39 -9.05
CA ARG A 42 -6.04 7.51 -10.40
C ARG A 42 -6.89 8.34 -11.35
N GLY A 43 -8.23 8.29 -11.20
CA GLY A 43 -9.12 9.09 -12.03
C GLY A 43 -9.14 10.59 -11.69
N LEU A 44 -8.48 11.03 -10.62
CA LEU A 44 -8.37 12.45 -10.27
C LEU A 44 -7.66 13.30 -11.33
N GLY A 45 -6.87 12.68 -12.21
CA GLY A 45 -6.26 13.36 -13.36
C GLY A 45 -7.29 13.97 -14.33
N ILE A 46 -8.53 13.48 -14.36
CA ILE A 46 -9.62 14.07 -15.16
C ILE A 46 -10.10 15.37 -14.51
N PHE A 47 -10.31 15.35 -13.19
CA PHE A 47 -10.70 16.53 -12.41
C PHE A 47 -9.61 17.60 -12.40
N PHE A 48 -8.34 17.21 -12.53
CA PHE A 48 -7.20 18.12 -12.58
C PHE A 48 -7.39 19.22 -13.64
N VAL A 49 -7.75 18.83 -14.87
CA VAL A 49 -7.92 19.78 -15.99
C VAL A 49 -9.05 20.77 -15.70
N GLU A 50 -10.12 20.28 -15.08
CA GLU A 50 -11.28 21.10 -14.73
C GLU A 50 -10.99 22.05 -13.56
N PHE A 51 -10.23 21.60 -12.56
CA PHE A 51 -9.83 22.44 -11.43
C PHE A 51 -8.87 23.56 -11.84
N VAL A 52 -7.93 23.29 -12.75
CA VAL A 52 -7.06 24.34 -13.33
C VAL A 52 -7.90 25.41 -14.00
N ARG A 53 -8.96 25.02 -14.74
CA ARG A 53 -9.86 25.96 -15.41
C ARG A 53 -10.75 26.73 -14.43
N TYR A 54 -11.35 26.05 -13.46
CA TYR A 54 -12.34 26.64 -12.55
C TYR A 54 -11.70 27.56 -11.50
N PHE A 55 -10.57 27.13 -10.91
CA PHE A 55 -9.90 27.92 -9.87
C PHE A 55 -8.90 28.92 -10.45
N GLU A 56 -8.56 28.81 -11.75
CA GLU A 56 -7.55 29.64 -12.43
C GLU A 56 -6.16 29.59 -11.74
N GLU A 57 -5.85 28.44 -11.16
CA GLU A 57 -4.65 28.22 -10.36
C GLU A 57 -3.60 27.40 -11.11
N SER A 58 -2.36 27.45 -10.63
CA SER A 58 -1.22 26.75 -11.24
C SER A 58 -1.38 25.23 -11.22
N ALA A 59 -0.71 24.51 -12.13
CA ALA A 59 -0.75 23.04 -12.10
C ALA A 59 -0.15 22.49 -10.80
N GLN A 60 0.88 23.13 -10.29
CA GLN A 60 1.45 22.81 -8.99
C GLN A 60 0.41 22.91 -7.88
N ALA A 61 -0.34 24.02 -7.82
CA ALA A 61 -1.37 24.23 -6.80
C ALA A 61 -2.43 23.12 -6.87
N ILE A 62 -2.99 22.85 -8.05
CA ILE A 62 -4.00 21.78 -8.22
C ILE A 62 -3.43 20.39 -7.89
N SER A 63 -2.16 20.13 -8.23
CA SER A 63 -1.53 18.82 -8.00
C SER A 63 -1.56 18.41 -6.53
N TRP A 64 -1.39 19.37 -5.62
CA TRP A 64 -1.40 19.12 -4.17
C TRP A 64 -2.65 18.40 -3.69
N ILE A 65 -3.81 18.54 -4.35
CA ILE A 65 -5.04 17.81 -3.98
C ILE A 65 -4.78 16.30 -4.02
N SER A 66 -4.25 15.82 -5.15
CA SER A 66 -3.95 14.41 -5.35
C SER A 66 -2.77 13.93 -4.49
N SER A 67 -1.74 14.76 -4.35
CA SER A 67 -0.52 14.44 -3.59
C SER A 67 -0.80 14.31 -2.11
N ILE A 68 -1.59 15.22 -1.54
CA ILE A 68 -2.01 15.15 -0.13
C ILE A 68 -2.88 13.91 0.07
N GLY A 69 -3.79 13.59 -0.86
CA GLY A 69 -4.61 12.37 -0.77
C GLY A 69 -3.79 11.09 -0.73
N LEU A 70 -2.84 10.96 -1.67
CA LEU A 70 -1.93 9.82 -1.75
C LEU A 70 -0.96 9.75 -0.56
N ALA A 71 -0.41 10.88 -0.14
CA ALA A 71 0.47 10.95 1.02
C ALA A 71 -0.28 10.59 2.30
N ALA A 72 -1.47 11.14 2.52
CA ALA A 72 -2.32 10.83 3.67
C ALA A 72 -2.68 9.35 3.72
N GLN A 73 -3.03 8.74 2.57
CA GLN A 73 -3.31 7.31 2.49
C GLN A 73 -2.11 6.46 2.96
N GLN A 74 -0.91 6.78 2.51
CA GLN A 74 0.30 6.03 2.89
C GLN A 74 0.77 6.35 4.30
N PHE A 75 0.69 7.62 4.73
CA PHE A 75 1.08 8.08 6.05
C PHE A 75 0.20 7.49 7.16
N PHE A 76 -1.11 7.39 6.93
CA PHE A 76 -2.06 6.84 7.91
C PHE A 76 -2.26 5.32 7.82
N SER A 77 -1.61 4.63 6.88
CA SER A 77 -1.68 3.17 6.77
C SER A 77 -1.24 2.42 8.06
N PRO A 78 -0.13 2.79 8.73
CA PRO A 78 0.24 2.18 10.01
C PRO A 78 -0.77 2.44 11.12
N LEU A 79 -1.38 3.63 11.11
CA LEU A 79 -2.42 3.98 12.06
C LEU A 79 -3.63 3.05 11.89
N GLY A 80 -4.03 2.75 10.65
CA GLY A 80 -5.07 1.76 10.36
C GLY A 80 -4.76 0.38 10.94
N ALA A 81 -3.52 -0.11 10.76
CA ALA A 81 -3.08 -1.38 11.32
C ALA A 81 -3.11 -1.38 12.86
N ALA A 82 -2.59 -0.34 13.50
CA ALA A 82 -2.59 -0.21 14.96
C ALA A 82 -4.01 -0.12 15.55
N LEU A 83 -4.92 0.60 14.87
CA LEU A 83 -6.32 0.68 15.27
C LEU A 83 -7.02 -0.67 15.19
N CYS A 84 -6.73 -1.51 14.19
CA CYS A 84 -7.28 -2.87 14.12
C CYS A 84 -6.73 -3.80 15.20
N ASN A 85 -5.55 -3.50 15.74
CA ASN A 85 -5.02 -4.21 16.90
C ASN A 85 -5.62 -3.73 18.21
N ALA A 86 -6.14 -2.50 18.29
CA ALA A 86 -6.75 -1.95 19.50
C ALA A 86 -8.28 -2.12 19.54
N TYR A 87 -8.91 -2.08 18.36
CA TYR A 87 -10.34 -2.09 18.14
C TYR A 87 -10.72 -3.17 17.14
N ASP A 88 -12.03 -3.39 16.96
CA ASP A 88 -12.52 -4.33 15.95
C ASP A 88 -12.17 -3.84 14.53
N THR A 89 -11.46 -4.67 13.76
CA THR A 89 -11.07 -4.43 12.36
C THR A 89 -12.26 -4.01 11.49
N ARG A 90 -13.43 -4.60 11.70
CA ARG A 90 -14.67 -4.24 10.99
C ARG A 90 -15.01 -2.77 11.19
N LEU A 91 -14.94 -2.28 12.42
CA LEU A 91 -15.27 -0.90 12.75
C LEU A 91 -14.26 0.06 12.12
N VAL A 92 -12.96 -0.27 12.15
CA VAL A 92 -11.90 0.57 11.56
C VAL A 92 -12.07 0.72 10.04
N VAL A 93 -12.38 -0.38 9.34
CA VAL A 93 -12.62 -0.31 7.89
C VAL A 93 -13.91 0.44 7.56
N MET A 94 -14.97 0.25 8.36
CA MET A 94 -16.23 0.97 8.17
C MET A 94 -16.08 2.48 8.40
N THR A 95 -15.35 2.90 9.44
CA THR A 95 -15.08 4.32 9.69
C THR A 95 -14.18 4.91 8.59
N GLY A 96 -13.19 4.16 8.12
CA GLY A 96 -12.38 4.54 6.97
C GLY A 96 -13.21 4.76 5.70
N GLY A 97 -14.09 3.82 5.36
CA GLY A 97 -15.00 3.94 4.22
C GLY A 97 -15.98 5.11 4.32
N PHE A 98 -16.49 5.38 5.52
CA PHE A 98 -17.31 6.57 5.79
C PHE A 98 -16.52 7.86 5.55
N LEU A 99 -15.29 7.97 6.08
CA LEU A 99 -14.42 9.14 5.90
C LEU A 99 -14.05 9.35 4.43
N SER A 100 -13.76 8.28 3.69
CA SER A 100 -13.48 8.33 2.25
C SER A 100 -14.65 8.93 1.45
N GLY A 101 -15.87 8.48 1.71
CA GLY A 101 -17.06 9.02 1.06
C GLY A 101 -17.39 10.45 1.52
N LEU A 102 -17.30 10.72 2.82
CA LEU A 102 -17.57 12.03 3.41
C LEU A 102 -16.62 13.09 2.84
N GLY A 103 -15.33 12.79 2.72
CA GLY A 103 -14.35 13.73 2.16
C GLY A 103 -14.68 14.13 0.73
N LEU A 104 -15.09 13.19 -0.14
CA LEU A 104 -15.53 13.49 -1.50
C LEU A 104 -16.86 14.26 -1.56
N ILE A 105 -17.82 13.93 -0.69
CA ILE A 105 -19.09 14.66 -0.58
C ILE A 105 -18.85 16.10 -0.15
N LEU A 106 -18.01 16.33 0.87
CA LEU A 106 -17.64 17.67 1.32
C LEU A 106 -16.86 18.44 0.24
N ALA A 107 -16.01 17.75 -0.52
CA ALA A 107 -15.28 18.34 -1.65
C ALA A 107 -16.22 18.89 -2.74
N SER A 108 -17.41 18.31 -2.94
CA SER A 108 -18.41 18.83 -3.89
C SER A 108 -18.87 20.26 -3.57
N GLN A 109 -18.75 20.68 -2.30
CA GLN A 109 -19.11 22.01 -1.82
C GLN A 109 -17.89 22.95 -1.70
N ALA A 110 -16.73 22.54 -2.23
CA ALA A 110 -15.53 23.36 -2.14
C ALA A 110 -15.68 24.68 -2.92
N THR A 111 -15.24 25.78 -2.30
CA THR A 111 -15.22 27.12 -2.90
C THR A 111 -13.80 27.63 -3.13
N CYS A 112 -12.81 27.02 -2.47
CA CYS A 112 -11.39 27.33 -2.62
C CYS A 112 -10.54 26.04 -2.61
N LEU A 113 -9.29 26.13 -3.03
CA LEU A 113 -8.37 24.99 -3.07
C LEU A 113 -8.11 24.36 -1.69
N VAL A 114 -8.08 25.18 -0.63
CA VAL A 114 -7.88 24.69 0.74
C VAL A 114 -9.00 23.73 1.15
N HIS A 115 -10.25 23.98 0.72
CA HIS A 115 -11.34 23.03 0.97
C HIS A 115 -11.03 21.68 0.30
N LEU A 116 -10.53 21.66 -0.93
CA LEU A 116 -10.17 20.42 -1.63
C LEU A 116 -8.97 19.72 -0.99
N TYR A 117 -7.95 20.45 -0.53
CA TYR A 117 -6.82 19.87 0.20
C TYR A 117 -7.27 19.17 1.50
N LEU A 118 -8.17 19.80 2.26
CA LEU A 118 -8.66 19.24 3.53
C LEU A 118 -9.64 18.08 3.32
N THR A 119 -10.55 18.19 2.36
CA THR A 119 -11.64 17.21 2.18
C THR A 119 -11.22 16.04 1.31
N MET A 120 -10.84 16.32 0.07
CA MET A 120 -10.46 15.31 -0.91
C MET A 120 -9.03 14.79 -0.69
N GLY A 121 -8.12 15.65 -0.22
CA GLY A 121 -6.78 15.24 0.20
C GLY A 121 -6.80 14.54 1.56
N LEU A 122 -6.91 15.30 2.64
CA LEU A 122 -6.67 14.80 3.99
C LEU A 122 -7.76 13.84 4.51
N ILE A 123 -9.04 14.24 4.48
CA ILE A 123 -10.14 13.41 5.02
C ILE A 123 -10.30 12.11 4.21
N SER A 124 -10.34 12.22 2.88
CA SER A 124 -10.49 11.03 2.03
C SER A 124 -9.25 10.13 2.09
N GLY A 125 -8.06 10.72 2.09
CA GLY A 125 -6.78 10.01 2.22
C GLY A 125 -6.63 9.27 3.55
N LEU A 126 -7.00 9.90 4.67
CA LEU A 126 -7.09 9.22 5.97
C LEU A 126 -8.04 8.01 5.88
N GLY A 127 -9.23 8.20 5.30
CA GLY A 127 -10.18 7.11 5.09
C GLY A 127 -9.58 5.94 4.29
N TRP A 128 -8.86 6.24 3.19
CA TRP A 128 -8.20 5.23 2.37
C TRP A 128 -7.09 4.49 3.12
N GLY A 129 -6.30 5.19 3.95
CA GLY A 129 -5.28 4.57 4.81
C GLY A 129 -5.87 3.60 5.84
N LEU A 130 -7.01 3.96 6.43
CA LEU A 130 -7.75 3.11 7.38
C LEU A 130 -8.41 1.89 6.73
N VAL A 131 -8.60 1.90 5.40
CA VAL A 131 -9.20 0.79 4.66
C VAL A 131 -8.13 -0.14 4.10
N PHE A 132 -7.13 0.41 3.41
CA PHE A 132 -6.20 -0.36 2.58
C PHE A 132 -5.43 -1.43 3.38
N THR A 133 -4.71 -1.00 4.41
CA THR A 133 -3.84 -1.91 5.18
C THR A 133 -4.66 -2.97 5.94
N PRO A 134 -5.73 -2.62 6.68
CA PRO A 134 -6.56 -3.61 7.36
C PRO A 134 -7.25 -4.61 6.43
N MET A 135 -7.74 -4.18 5.26
CA MET A 135 -8.38 -5.08 4.30
C MET A 135 -7.39 -6.11 3.77
N VAL A 136 -6.18 -5.69 3.40
CA VAL A 136 -5.12 -6.59 2.93
C VAL A 136 -4.74 -7.57 4.04
N ALA A 137 -4.57 -7.09 5.26
CA ALA A 137 -4.23 -7.91 6.43
C ALA A 137 -5.29 -8.98 6.72
N THR A 138 -6.57 -8.60 6.71
CA THR A 138 -7.70 -9.50 6.96
C THR A 138 -7.73 -10.62 5.92
N VAL A 139 -7.56 -10.29 4.63
CA VAL A 139 -7.48 -11.30 3.57
C VAL A 139 -6.27 -12.22 3.78
N MET A 140 -5.10 -11.66 4.06
CA MET A 140 -3.89 -12.44 4.30
C MET A 140 -3.99 -13.39 5.51
N ALA A 141 -4.73 -13.01 6.55
CA ALA A 141 -4.98 -13.85 7.71
C ALA A 141 -5.92 -15.04 7.42
N ASN A 142 -6.84 -14.88 6.45
CA ASN A 142 -7.80 -15.92 6.04
C ASN A 142 -7.24 -16.91 5.02
N PHE A 143 -6.01 -16.70 4.53
CA PHE A 143 -5.31 -17.59 3.60
C PHE A 143 -3.98 -18.05 4.20
N THR A 144 -3.63 -19.33 4.07
CA THR A 144 -2.29 -19.84 4.46
C THR A 144 -1.43 -20.19 3.27
N ARG A 145 -1.95 -21.01 2.34
CA ARG A 145 -1.23 -21.39 1.13
C ARG A 145 -1.51 -20.45 -0.04
N ARG A 146 -2.71 -19.87 -0.10
CA ARG A 146 -3.17 -19.07 -1.26
C ARG A 146 -3.11 -17.56 -1.05
N ARG A 147 -2.27 -17.08 -0.12
CA ARG A 147 -2.10 -15.66 0.23
C ARG A 147 -1.82 -14.77 -0.98
N ALA A 148 -0.80 -15.11 -1.76
CA ALA A 148 -0.39 -14.34 -2.93
C ALA A 148 -1.49 -14.30 -4.00
N LEU A 149 -2.19 -15.42 -4.23
CA LEU A 149 -3.32 -15.49 -5.15
C LEU A 149 -4.49 -14.61 -4.68
N ALA A 150 -4.86 -14.69 -3.41
CA ALA A 150 -5.97 -13.95 -2.84
C ALA A 150 -5.76 -12.43 -2.90
N VAL A 151 -4.58 -11.95 -2.48
CA VAL A 151 -4.20 -10.53 -2.59
C VAL A 151 -4.04 -10.11 -4.04
N GLY A 152 -3.43 -10.96 -4.89
CA GLY A 152 -3.28 -10.71 -6.32
C GLY A 152 -4.62 -10.49 -7.02
N LEU A 153 -5.61 -11.35 -6.75
CA LEU A 153 -6.97 -11.17 -7.25
C LEU A 153 -7.60 -9.87 -6.72
N GLY A 154 -7.48 -9.60 -5.42
CA GLY A 154 -7.97 -8.34 -4.84
C GLY A 154 -7.34 -7.08 -5.45
N PHE A 155 -6.07 -7.14 -5.86
CA PHE A 155 -5.35 -6.02 -6.47
C PHE A 155 -5.49 -5.94 -7.99
N SER A 156 -5.94 -7.00 -8.66
CA SER A 156 -6.25 -6.97 -10.10
C SER A 156 -7.32 -5.93 -10.46
N SER A 157 -8.14 -5.54 -9.48
CA SER A 157 -9.13 -4.46 -9.59
C SER A 157 -8.53 -3.10 -9.91
N ILE A 158 -7.27 -2.84 -9.56
CA ILE A 158 -6.64 -1.52 -9.74
C ILE A 158 -6.54 -1.15 -11.23
N GLY A 159 -6.14 -2.09 -12.08
CA GLY A 159 -6.13 -1.89 -13.53
C GLY A 159 -7.54 -1.80 -14.11
N LEU A 160 -8.45 -2.70 -13.66
CA LEU A 160 -9.84 -2.73 -14.15
C LEU A 160 -10.62 -1.45 -13.82
N SER A 161 -10.45 -0.94 -12.60
CA SER A 161 -11.04 0.31 -12.14
C SER A 161 -10.53 1.49 -12.93
N SER A 162 -9.23 1.54 -13.24
CA SER A 162 -8.63 2.60 -14.08
C SER A 162 -9.25 2.61 -15.48
N PHE A 163 -9.51 1.43 -16.06
CA PHE A 163 -10.19 1.31 -17.34
C PHE A 163 -11.64 1.81 -17.28
N ALA A 164 -12.42 1.33 -16.30
CA ALA A 164 -13.86 1.59 -16.22
C ALA A 164 -14.21 2.98 -15.67
N PHE A 165 -13.45 3.50 -14.70
CA PHE A 165 -13.77 4.74 -14.01
C PHE A 165 -13.39 5.98 -14.81
N ASN A 166 -12.34 5.95 -15.62
CA ASN A 166 -11.95 7.14 -16.39
C ASN A 166 -13.06 7.62 -17.36
N PRO A 167 -13.70 6.77 -18.19
CA PRO A 167 -14.82 7.21 -19.03
C PRO A 167 -16.05 7.59 -18.19
N LEU A 168 -16.29 6.90 -17.07
CA LEU A 168 -17.37 7.24 -16.16
C LEU A 168 -17.17 8.64 -15.56
N PHE A 169 -15.96 8.99 -15.14
CA PHE A 169 -15.67 10.29 -14.53
C PHE A 169 -15.82 11.39 -15.57
N GLN A 170 -15.34 11.17 -16.80
CA GLN A 170 -15.55 12.11 -17.90
C GLN A 170 -17.05 12.35 -18.14
N LEU A 171 -17.85 11.29 -18.22
CA LEU A 171 -19.30 11.40 -18.41
C LEU A 171 -20.00 12.11 -17.24
N LEU A 172 -19.57 11.86 -16.01
CA LEU A 172 -20.10 12.52 -14.82
C LEU A 172 -19.76 14.01 -14.80
N VAL A 173 -18.53 14.38 -15.16
CA VAL A 173 -18.08 15.77 -15.24
C VAL A 173 -18.84 16.52 -16.34
N GLU A 174 -19.04 15.91 -17.51
CA GLU A 174 -19.80 16.53 -18.60
C GLU A 174 -21.28 16.75 -18.24
N LYS A 175 -21.92 15.77 -17.58
CA LYS A 175 -23.36 15.83 -17.30
C LYS A 175 -23.71 16.60 -16.03
N TYR A 176 -22.87 16.54 -15.00
CA TYR A 176 -23.17 17.05 -13.66
C TYR A 176 -22.15 18.06 -13.14
N ALA A 177 -21.18 18.46 -13.97
CA ALA A 177 -20.00 19.21 -13.57
C ALA A 177 -19.16 18.48 -12.50
N TRP A 178 -17.99 19.03 -12.18
CA TRP A 178 -17.10 18.43 -11.19
C TRP A 178 -17.76 18.29 -9.80
N ARG A 179 -18.64 19.23 -9.41
CA ARG A 179 -19.36 19.18 -8.12
C ARG A 179 -20.30 18.00 -8.02
N GLY A 180 -21.18 17.82 -9.00
CA GLY A 180 -22.12 16.70 -9.02
C GLY A 180 -21.40 15.36 -9.20
N ALA A 181 -20.32 15.33 -9.99
CA ALA A 181 -19.47 14.16 -10.13
C ALA A 181 -18.86 13.76 -8.77
N LEU A 182 -18.22 14.68 -8.03
CA LEU A 182 -17.66 14.39 -6.70
C LEU A 182 -18.71 13.88 -5.70
N LEU A 183 -19.94 14.42 -5.75
CA LEU A 183 -21.03 13.96 -4.89
C LEU A 183 -21.41 12.49 -5.18
N ILE A 184 -21.54 12.13 -6.46
CA ILE A 184 -21.84 10.76 -6.90
C ILE A 184 -20.67 9.82 -6.55
N LEU A 185 -19.43 10.25 -6.78
CA LEU A 185 -18.23 9.49 -6.44
C LEU A 185 -18.08 9.28 -4.93
N GLY A 186 -18.46 10.27 -4.12
CA GLY A 186 -18.53 10.12 -2.67
C GLY A 186 -19.58 9.09 -2.23
N GLY A 187 -20.76 9.08 -2.86
CA GLY A 187 -21.76 8.04 -2.68
C GLY A 187 -21.28 6.64 -3.09
N LEU A 188 -20.53 6.53 -4.19
CA LEU A 188 -19.88 5.27 -4.59
C LEU A 188 -18.85 4.84 -3.55
N SER A 189 -18.03 5.77 -3.05
CA SER A 189 -16.99 5.50 -2.04
C SER A 189 -17.57 5.01 -0.71
N LEU A 190 -18.78 5.46 -0.31
CA LEU A 190 -19.47 4.94 0.87
C LEU A 190 -19.76 3.43 0.82
N ASN A 191 -19.77 2.80 -0.37
CA ASN A 191 -19.90 1.34 -0.49
C ASN A 191 -18.70 0.58 0.13
N ILE A 192 -17.57 1.25 0.39
CA ILE A 192 -16.47 0.67 1.17
C ILE A 192 -16.94 0.27 2.57
N MET A 193 -17.92 0.98 3.16
CA MET A 193 -18.50 0.58 4.45
C MET A 193 -19.18 -0.79 4.37
N ALA A 194 -19.86 -1.09 3.26
CA ALA A 194 -20.47 -2.38 3.04
C ALA A 194 -19.41 -3.48 2.92
N CYS A 195 -18.28 -3.20 2.25
CA CYS A 195 -17.13 -4.10 2.21
C CYS A 195 -16.56 -4.36 3.62
N GLY A 196 -16.42 -3.31 4.44
CA GLY A 196 -15.97 -3.43 5.82
C GLY A 196 -16.93 -4.27 6.67
N ALA A 197 -18.24 -4.14 6.46
CA ALA A 197 -19.25 -4.92 7.19
C ALA A 197 -19.18 -6.44 6.93
N LEU A 198 -18.54 -6.88 5.83
CA LEU A 198 -18.31 -8.30 5.53
C LEU A 198 -17.17 -8.91 6.36
N ILE A 199 -16.34 -8.09 7.02
CA ILE A 199 -15.29 -8.54 7.92
C ILE A 199 -15.96 -9.16 9.16
N ARG A 200 -15.62 -10.42 9.43
CA ARG A 200 -16.07 -11.10 10.64
C ARG A 200 -15.17 -10.69 11.81
N PRO A 201 -15.73 -10.28 12.96
CA PRO A 201 -14.94 -10.04 14.16
C PRO A 201 -14.16 -11.31 14.50
N GLU A 202 -12.83 -11.21 14.55
CA GLU A 202 -12.02 -12.29 15.09
C GLU A 202 -12.32 -12.37 16.59
N CYS A 203 -12.76 -13.54 17.08
CA CYS A 203 -12.85 -13.78 18.51
C CYS A 203 -11.43 -13.80 19.08
N ARG A 204 -10.90 -12.62 19.40
CA ARG A 204 -9.62 -12.48 20.08
C ARG A 204 -9.72 -13.24 21.40
N SER A 205 -8.94 -14.32 21.54
CA SER A 205 -8.88 -15.05 22.80
C SER A 205 -8.48 -14.05 23.88
N LYS A 206 -9.36 -13.87 24.86
CA LYS A 206 -9.22 -12.97 26.02
C LYS A 206 -7.97 -13.26 26.87
N ALA A 207 -7.15 -14.25 26.50
CA ALA A 207 -5.90 -14.61 27.14
C ALA A 207 -4.81 -13.54 26.96
N SER A 208 -4.72 -12.85 25.81
CA SER A 208 -3.69 -11.81 25.62
C SER A 208 -3.97 -10.53 26.41
N THR A 209 -5.23 -10.26 26.77
CA THR A 209 -5.62 -9.06 27.53
C THR A 209 -5.50 -9.27 29.04
N LYS A 210 -5.51 -10.51 29.53
CA LYS A 210 -5.36 -10.81 30.96
C LYS A 210 -3.90 -10.76 31.45
N ALA A 211 -2.92 -10.97 30.57
CA ALA A 211 -1.52 -10.81 30.92
C ALA A 211 -1.12 -9.33 31.09
N ASP A 212 -1.76 -8.41 30.36
CA ASP A 212 -1.52 -6.96 30.47
C ASP A 212 -2.29 -6.27 31.61
N GLN A 213 -3.29 -6.95 32.22
CA GLN A 213 -4.10 -6.36 33.31
C GLN A 213 -3.57 -6.65 34.72
N GLN A 214 -2.47 -7.42 34.87
CA GLN A 214 -1.84 -7.63 36.18
C GLN A 214 -0.70 -6.65 36.50
N SER A 215 -0.38 -5.74 35.57
CA SER A 215 0.62 -4.69 35.76
C SER A 215 -0.09 -3.33 35.85
N GLY A 216 -0.17 -2.76 37.05
CA GLY A 216 -0.82 -1.46 37.29
C GLY A 216 -0.05 -0.25 36.73
N SER A 217 0.16 -0.17 35.42
CA SER A 217 0.73 1.01 34.76
C SER A 217 -0.24 1.64 33.77
N SER A 218 -0.17 2.98 33.67
CA SER A 218 -0.95 3.84 32.79
C SER A 218 -1.09 3.22 31.39
N GLN A 219 -2.32 3.12 30.87
CA GLN A 219 -2.52 2.63 29.51
C GLN A 219 -1.65 3.44 28.55
N PRO A 220 -0.79 2.79 27.73
CA PRO A 220 0.06 3.52 26.80
C PRO A 220 -0.82 4.31 25.82
N ASP A 221 -0.43 5.55 25.57
CA ASP A 221 -1.09 6.42 24.60
C ASP A 221 -1.21 5.72 23.25
N LEU A 222 -2.26 6.04 22.49
CA LEU A 222 -2.52 5.44 21.19
C LEU A 222 -1.32 5.55 20.24
N LEU A 223 -0.58 6.68 20.32
CA LEU A 223 0.67 6.88 19.59
C LEU A 223 1.74 5.87 19.99
N GLN A 224 1.93 5.62 21.29
CA GLN A 224 2.91 4.65 21.77
C GLN A 224 2.57 3.23 21.31
N ARG A 225 1.28 2.88 21.24
CA ARG A 225 0.82 1.62 20.62
C ARG A 225 1.12 1.56 19.12
N VAL A 226 0.86 2.63 18.37
CA VAL A 226 1.19 2.71 16.94
C VAL A 226 2.69 2.50 16.74
N PHE A 227 3.54 3.21 17.50
CA PHE A 227 5.00 3.07 17.42
C PHE A 227 5.50 1.69 17.86
N SER A 228 4.83 1.00 18.80
CA SER A 228 5.20 -0.37 19.17
C SER A 228 4.91 -1.40 18.08
N TYR A 229 3.96 -1.12 17.17
CA TYR A 229 3.67 -1.98 16.02
C TYR A 229 4.48 -1.62 14.78
N LEU A 230 5.08 -0.44 14.74
CA LEU A 230 6.07 -0.10 13.73
C LEU A 230 7.35 -0.86 14.04
N GLU A 231 7.78 -1.69 13.09
CA GLU A 231 9.02 -2.45 13.16
C GLU A 231 10.22 -1.52 12.89
N VAL A 232 10.39 -0.46 13.70
CA VAL A 232 11.41 0.60 13.52
C VAL A 232 12.83 0.02 13.52
N SER A 233 13.01 -1.13 14.17
CA SER A 233 14.25 -1.92 14.11
C SER A 233 14.68 -2.27 12.68
N LEU A 234 13.74 -2.40 11.73
CA LEU A 234 14.04 -2.60 10.30
C LEU A 234 14.85 -1.45 9.68
N LEU A 235 14.76 -0.22 10.21
CA LEU A 235 15.54 0.91 9.69
C LEU A 235 17.05 0.75 9.90
N TYR A 236 17.45 -0.09 10.85
CA TYR A 236 18.85 -0.43 11.09
C TYR A 236 19.35 -1.55 10.17
N GLU A 237 18.45 -2.27 9.50
CA GLU A 237 18.79 -3.33 8.57
C GLU A 237 19.07 -2.76 7.18
N ARG A 238 20.33 -2.89 6.72
CA ARG A 238 20.77 -2.38 5.41
C ARG A 238 19.88 -2.83 4.23
N PRO A 239 19.48 -4.12 4.10
CA PRO A 239 18.59 -4.54 3.01
C PRO A 239 17.27 -3.78 2.98
N TYR A 240 16.65 -3.58 4.14
CA TYR A 240 15.36 -2.89 4.26
C TYR A 240 15.49 -1.40 3.95
N LEU A 241 16.54 -0.75 4.45
CA LEU A 241 16.78 0.68 4.17
C LEU A 241 17.02 0.94 2.69
N THR A 242 17.90 0.16 2.05
CA THR A 242 18.18 0.27 0.61
C THR A 242 16.92 0.03 -0.22
N TYR A 243 16.14 -1.00 0.14
CA TYR A 243 14.88 -1.30 -0.53
C TYR A 243 13.87 -0.16 -0.42
N THR A 244 13.64 0.31 0.80
CA THR A 244 12.69 1.40 1.09
C THR A 244 13.08 2.68 0.36
N LEU A 245 14.38 3.03 0.32
CA LEU A 245 14.87 4.19 -0.42
C LEU A 245 14.58 4.06 -1.93
N GLY A 246 14.87 2.91 -2.54
CA GLY A 246 14.62 2.73 -3.97
C GLY A 246 13.13 2.71 -4.32
N VAL A 247 12.27 2.09 -3.49
CA VAL A 247 10.81 2.14 -3.71
C VAL A 247 10.26 3.55 -3.51
N THR A 248 10.77 4.31 -2.54
CA THR A 248 10.42 5.72 -2.38
C THR A 248 10.78 6.52 -3.64
N LEU A 249 11.98 6.31 -4.19
CA LEU A 249 12.41 6.93 -5.46
C LEU A 249 11.53 6.49 -6.65
N PHE A 250 11.10 5.22 -6.71
CA PHE A 250 10.12 4.79 -7.72
C PHE A 250 8.83 5.58 -7.60
N ASN A 251 8.30 5.74 -6.40
CA ASN A 251 7.03 6.43 -6.15
C ASN A 251 7.06 7.91 -6.56
N PHE A 252 8.21 8.58 -6.49
CA PHE A 252 8.36 9.98 -6.95
C PHE A 252 7.99 10.14 -8.44
N GLY A 253 8.32 9.17 -9.28
CA GLY A 253 8.02 9.20 -10.71
C GLY A 253 6.80 8.37 -11.12
N TYR A 254 6.51 7.28 -10.40
CA TYR A 254 5.49 6.30 -10.75
C TYR A 254 4.10 6.93 -10.92
N PHE A 255 3.71 7.84 -10.03
CA PHE A 255 2.38 8.42 -10.04
C PHE A 255 2.21 9.57 -11.04
N VAL A 256 3.30 10.16 -11.54
CA VAL A 256 3.24 11.36 -12.40
C VAL A 256 2.41 11.12 -13.67
N PRO A 257 2.61 10.04 -14.46
CA PRO A 257 1.74 9.74 -15.59
C PRO A 257 0.28 9.56 -15.22
N TYR A 258 -0.03 8.93 -14.07
CA TYR A 258 -1.41 8.71 -13.66
C TYR A 258 -2.19 10.01 -13.46
N PHE A 259 -1.54 11.06 -12.96
CA PHE A 259 -2.18 12.34 -12.68
C PHE A 259 -2.07 13.34 -13.83
N HIS A 260 -0.96 13.36 -14.55
CA HIS A 260 -0.66 14.42 -15.52
C HIS A 260 -0.80 14.01 -16.99
N LEU A 261 -0.98 12.72 -17.31
CA LEU A 261 -1.05 12.30 -18.72
C LEU A 261 -2.32 12.79 -19.43
N VAL A 262 -3.46 12.86 -18.74
CA VAL A 262 -4.68 13.45 -19.31
C VAL A 262 -4.45 14.94 -19.61
N ALA A 263 -3.89 15.68 -18.66
CA ALA A 263 -3.57 17.09 -18.83
C ALA A 263 -2.56 17.32 -19.97
N HIS A 264 -1.55 16.45 -20.10
CA HIS A 264 -0.62 16.47 -21.21
C HIS A 264 -1.30 16.20 -22.55
N GLY A 265 -2.16 15.18 -22.64
CA GLY A 265 -2.93 14.90 -23.86
C GLY A 265 -3.82 16.07 -24.30
N ARG A 266 -4.45 16.75 -23.33
CA ARG A 266 -5.23 17.98 -23.58
C ARG A 266 -4.35 19.14 -24.05
N GLN A 267 -3.16 19.30 -23.47
CA GLN A 267 -2.19 20.31 -23.90
C GLN A 267 -1.71 20.09 -25.34
N VAL A 268 -1.51 18.83 -25.74
CA VAL A 268 -1.14 18.46 -27.12
C VAL A 268 -2.28 18.75 -28.11
N GLY A 269 -3.52 18.89 -27.63
CA GLY A 269 -4.69 19.22 -28.44
C GLY A 269 -5.65 18.04 -28.67
N PHE A 270 -5.46 16.91 -27.99
CA PHE A 270 -6.40 15.78 -28.10
C PHE A 270 -7.74 16.13 -27.44
N SER A 271 -8.82 15.53 -27.94
CA SER A 271 -10.16 15.66 -27.34
C SER A 271 -10.20 15.10 -25.90
N GLU A 272 -11.22 15.47 -25.13
CA GLU A 272 -11.37 15.02 -23.73
C GLU A 272 -11.49 13.50 -23.64
N TYR A 273 -12.31 12.91 -24.50
CA TYR A 273 -12.43 11.46 -24.63
C TYR A 273 -11.14 10.79 -25.06
N GLN A 274 -10.39 11.37 -26.02
CA GLN A 274 -9.11 10.81 -26.44
C GLN A 274 -8.08 10.81 -25.30
N ALA A 275 -7.98 11.90 -24.54
CA ALA A 275 -7.07 12.04 -23.41
C ALA A 275 -7.43 11.10 -22.25
N ALA A 276 -8.73 10.97 -21.93
CA ALA A 276 -9.22 10.03 -20.93
C ALA A 276 -8.97 8.57 -21.35
N PHE A 277 -9.18 8.25 -22.63
CA PHE A 277 -8.99 6.90 -23.16
C PHE A 277 -7.53 6.43 -23.11
N ILE A 278 -6.55 7.34 -23.29
CA ILE A 278 -5.12 7.01 -23.14
C ILE A 278 -4.83 6.41 -21.76
N MET A 279 -5.37 7.03 -20.70
CA MET A 279 -5.24 6.54 -19.34
C MET A 279 -6.00 5.23 -19.10
N SER A 280 -7.21 5.09 -19.65
CA SER A 280 -7.95 3.82 -19.63
C SER A 280 -7.17 2.68 -20.28
N ALA A 281 -6.55 2.96 -21.44
CA ALA A 281 -5.77 1.98 -22.19
C ALA A 281 -4.56 1.49 -21.39
N ALA A 282 -3.83 2.41 -20.72
CA ALA A 282 -2.76 2.05 -19.79
C ALA A 282 -3.26 1.15 -18.62
N GLY A 283 -4.48 1.41 -18.13
CA GLY A 283 -5.12 0.58 -17.09
C GLY A 283 -5.38 -0.87 -17.52
N ILE A 284 -5.74 -1.10 -18.79
CA ILE A 284 -5.94 -2.45 -19.33
C ILE A 284 -4.63 -3.23 -19.33
N THR A 285 -3.56 -2.64 -19.86
CA THR A 285 -2.27 -3.31 -19.94
C THR A 285 -1.60 -3.49 -18.58
N ASP A 286 -1.92 -2.66 -17.58
CA ASP A 286 -1.52 -2.86 -16.18
C ASP A 286 -1.97 -4.23 -15.65
N ILE A 287 -3.21 -4.65 -15.96
CA ILE A 287 -3.71 -5.97 -15.55
C ILE A 287 -2.84 -7.09 -16.15
N PHE A 288 -2.57 -7.01 -17.46
CA PHE A 288 -1.75 -8.00 -18.16
C PHE A 288 -0.30 -8.00 -17.65
N GLY A 289 0.25 -6.83 -17.32
CA GLY A 289 1.58 -6.69 -16.75
C GLY A 289 1.71 -7.41 -15.40
N ARG A 290 0.70 -7.27 -14.52
CA ARG A 290 0.67 -7.95 -13.22
C ARG A 290 0.67 -9.47 -13.36
N ILE A 291 -0.12 -9.99 -14.29
CA ILE A 291 -0.21 -11.43 -14.57
C ILE A 291 1.11 -11.94 -15.15
N ALA A 292 1.66 -11.22 -16.14
CA ALA A 292 2.91 -11.59 -16.78
C ALA A 292 4.07 -11.62 -15.78
N SER A 293 4.23 -10.58 -14.94
CA SER A 293 5.32 -10.53 -13.97
C SER A 293 5.19 -11.61 -12.88
N GLY A 294 3.97 -11.91 -12.44
CA GLY A 294 3.71 -13.04 -11.55
C GLY A 294 4.14 -14.37 -12.18
N TRP A 295 3.73 -14.62 -13.43
CA TRP A 295 4.13 -15.82 -14.15
C TRP A 295 5.65 -15.93 -14.35
N PHE A 296 6.32 -14.83 -14.72
CA PHE A 296 7.79 -14.80 -14.84
C PHE A 296 8.49 -15.10 -13.51
N SER A 297 7.95 -14.61 -12.39
CA SER A 297 8.45 -14.92 -11.05
C SER A 297 8.28 -16.40 -10.72
N ASP A 298 7.15 -17.00 -11.07
CA ASP A 298 6.83 -18.40 -10.78
C ASP A 298 7.67 -19.40 -11.58
N LEU A 299 8.25 -18.99 -12.73
CA LEU A 299 9.18 -19.83 -13.50
C LEU A 299 10.46 -20.18 -12.72
N GLY A 300 10.79 -19.45 -11.66
CA GLY A 300 11.97 -19.70 -10.81
C GLY A 300 13.32 -19.52 -11.52
N ARG A 301 13.33 -19.06 -12.78
CA ARG A 301 14.55 -18.87 -13.58
C ARG A 301 15.28 -17.57 -13.27
N PHE A 302 14.55 -16.57 -12.79
CA PHE A 302 15.07 -15.24 -12.50
C PHE A 302 14.76 -14.87 -11.06
N ARG A 303 15.67 -14.14 -10.42
CA ARG A 303 15.41 -13.59 -9.10
C ARG A 303 14.36 -12.50 -9.19
N VAL A 304 13.42 -12.50 -8.25
CA VAL A 304 12.32 -11.52 -8.21
C VAL A 304 12.85 -10.09 -8.15
N VAL A 305 13.97 -9.85 -7.47
CA VAL A 305 14.64 -8.54 -7.41
C VAL A 305 15.18 -8.10 -8.78
N HIS A 306 15.71 -9.02 -9.60
CA HIS A 306 16.15 -8.70 -10.97
C HIS A 306 14.98 -8.41 -11.90
N LEU A 307 13.89 -9.17 -11.76
CA LEU A 307 12.65 -8.90 -12.47
C LEU A 307 12.10 -7.52 -12.11
N LEU A 308 12.11 -7.16 -10.82
CA LEU A 308 11.72 -5.81 -10.37
C LEU A 308 12.55 -4.73 -11.08
N THR A 309 13.88 -4.81 -11.03
CA THR A 309 14.77 -3.83 -11.70
C THR A 309 14.51 -3.76 -13.21
N PHE A 310 14.31 -4.90 -13.87
CA PHE A 310 14.01 -4.94 -15.29
C PHE A 310 12.72 -4.17 -15.63
N TRP A 311 11.63 -4.45 -14.91
CA TRP A 311 10.34 -3.78 -15.14
C TRP A 311 10.38 -2.29 -14.78
N THR A 312 11.11 -1.89 -13.74
CA THR A 312 11.22 -0.47 -13.35
C THR A 312 12.05 0.34 -14.34
N VAL A 313 13.15 -0.22 -14.86
CA VAL A 313 13.94 0.43 -15.93
C VAL A 313 13.10 0.61 -17.19
N LEU A 314 12.35 -0.43 -17.58
CA LEU A 314 11.50 -0.35 -18.76
C LEU A 314 10.34 0.65 -18.57
N ALA A 315 9.73 0.69 -17.38
CA ALA A 315 8.73 1.70 -17.03
C ALA A 315 9.31 3.12 -17.13
N ALA A 316 10.49 3.36 -16.56
CA ALA A 316 11.15 4.66 -16.62
C ALA A 316 11.41 5.13 -18.06
N VAL A 317 11.91 4.23 -18.92
CA VAL A 317 12.13 4.52 -20.35
C VAL A 317 10.83 4.95 -21.01
N PHE A 318 9.72 4.23 -20.79
CA PHE A 318 8.44 4.61 -21.38
C PHE A 318 7.88 5.93 -20.82
N ILE A 319 8.07 6.22 -19.52
CA ILE A 319 7.72 7.53 -18.97
C ILE A 319 8.49 8.64 -19.70
N MET A 320 9.82 8.48 -19.87
CA MET A 320 10.65 9.47 -20.57
C MET A 320 10.32 9.61 -22.06
N LEU A 321 9.71 8.59 -22.68
CA LEU A 321 9.28 8.63 -24.07
C LEU A 321 7.92 9.29 -24.26
N LEU A 322 7.08 9.42 -23.23
CA LEU A 322 5.74 10.05 -23.34
C LEU A 322 5.78 11.42 -24.04
N PRO A 323 6.71 12.35 -23.73
CA PRO A 323 6.79 13.64 -24.41
C PRO A 323 7.09 13.56 -25.91
N VAL A 324 7.72 12.48 -26.41
CA VAL A 324 8.06 12.35 -27.84
C VAL A 324 6.80 12.36 -28.72
N SER A 325 5.70 11.84 -28.18
CA SER A 325 4.40 11.88 -28.86
C SER A 325 3.86 13.31 -29.04
N SER A 326 4.26 14.26 -28.18
CA SER A 326 3.87 15.68 -28.30
C SER A 326 4.57 16.37 -29.47
N TRP A 327 5.83 16.03 -29.76
CA TRP A 327 6.57 16.60 -30.88
C TRP A 327 6.01 16.16 -32.24
N THR A 328 5.45 14.95 -32.28
CA THR A 328 4.84 14.39 -33.50
C THR A 328 3.34 14.67 -33.59
N GLY A 329 2.70 15.16 -32.53
CA GLY A 329 1.24 15.32 -32.43
C GLY A 329 0.47 14.01 -32.61
N SER A 330 1.13 12.86 -32.48
CA SER A 330 0.58 11.56 -32.88
C SER A 330 -0.18 10.90 -31.73
N TYR A 331 -1.50 10.80 -31.88
CA TYR A 331 -2.35 10.08 -30.94
C TYR A 331 -1.97 8.61 -30.81
N THR A 332 -1.63 7.97 -31.94
CA THR A 332 -1.19 6.57 -31.97
C THR A 332 0.09 6.37 -31.18
N ALA A 333 1.08 7.27 -31.31
CA ALA A 333 2.31 7.20 -30.53
C ALA A 333 2.03 7.32 -29.03
N MET A 334 1.16 8.26 -28.63
CA MET A 334 0.77 8.44 -27.23
C MET A 334 0.10 7.18 -26.67
N ILE A 335 -0.85 6.58 -27.39
CA ILE A 335 -1.49 5.32 -26.99
C ILE A 335 -0.47 4.20 -26.84
N VAL A 336 0.40 3.98 -27.82
CA VAL A 336 1.36 2.87 -27.81
C VAL A 336 2.30 2.98 -26.62
N ILE A 337 2.86 4.17 -26.37
CA ILE A 337 3.77 4.39 -25.23
C ILE A 337 3.01 4.21 -23.91
N SER A 338 1.76 4.66 -23.83
CA SER A 338 0.92 4.52 -22.62
C SER A 338 0.53 3.08 -22.33
N LEU A 339 0.26 2.28 -23.37
CA LEU A 339 0.02 0.84 -23.26
C LEU A 339 1.26 0.12 -22.73
N LEU A 340 2.44 0.45 -23.27
CA LEU A 340 3.71 -0.12 -22.85
C LEU A 340 4.05 0.28 -21.40
N TYR A 341 3.88 1.56 -21.05
CA TYR A 341 4.03 2.04 -19.68
C TYR A 341 3.05 1.33 -18.73
N GLY A 342 1.77 1.22 -19.10
CA GLY A 342 0.74 0.53 -18.32
C GLY A 342 1.13 -0.91 -18.01
N PHE A 343 1.61 -1.65 -19.03
CA PHE A 343 2.12 -3.01 -18.84
C PHE A 343 3.28 -3.07 -17.84
N CYS A 344 4.28 -2.20 -17.99
CA CYS A 344 5.43 -2.15 -17.09
C CYS A 344 5.04 -1.70 -15.67
N SER A 345 4.09 -0.77 -15.54
CA SER A 345 3.48 -0.33 -14.28
C SER A 345 2.83 -1.48 -13.53
N GLY A 346 2.03 -2.29 -14.22
CA GLY A 346 1.40 -3.45 -13.62
C GLY A 346 2.45 -4.46 -13.16
N ALA A 347 3.41 -4.74 -14.04
CA ALA A 347 4.49 -5.66 -13.76
C ALA A 347 5.33 -5.25 -12.54
N LEU A 348 5.74 -3.98 -12.47
CA LEU A 348 6.57 -3.46 -11.37
C LEU A 348 5.79 -3.48 -10.04
N THR A 349 4.50 -3.11 -10.05
CA THR A 349 3.69 -3.06 -8.82
C THR A 349 3.59 -4.44 -8.17
N SER A 350 3.36 -5.49 -8.97
CA SER A 350 3.36 -6.87 -8.46
C SER A 350 4.70 -7.28 -7.85
N MET A 351 5.81 -6.90 -8.49
CA MET A 351 7.14 -7.28 -8.04
C MET A 351 7.57 -6.53 -6.76
N VAL A 352 7.15 -5.26 -6.57
CA VAL A 352 7.40 -4.52 -5.32
C VAL A 352 6.87 -5.33 -4.14
N PHE A 353 5.58 -5.67 -4.12
CA PHE A 353 5.01 -6.44 -3.01
C PHE A 353 5.55 -7.88 -2.91
N ALA A 354 6.08 -8.46 -3.98
CA ALA A 354 6.69 -9.80 -3.95
C ALA A 354 8.09 -9.80 -3.30
N VAL A 355 8.86 -8.72 -3.44
CA VAL A 355 10.21 -8.60 -2.85
C VAL A 355 10.17 -8.27 -1.35
N VAL A 356 9.19 -7.47 -0.93
CA VAL A 356 8.92 -7.08 0.47
C VAL A 356 9.13 -8.22 1.50
N PRO A 357 8.44 -9.38 1.40
CA PRO A 357 8.60 -10.48 2.37
C PRO A 357 9.96 -11.18 2.30
N MET A 358 10.68 -11.10 1.15
CA MET A 358 12.02 -11.68 1.01
C MET A 358 13.07 -10.88 1.80
N ILE A 359 12.80 -9.60 2.08
CA ILE A 359 13.72 -8.70 2.76
C ILE A 359 13.50 -8.73 4.27
N MET A 360 12.27 -8.53 4.73
CA MET A 360 11.97 -8.43 6.18
C MET A 360 11.43 -9.72 6.81
N GLY A 361 11.15 -10.76 6.01
CA GLY A 361 10.49 -11.98 6.46
C GLY A 361 8.97 -11.81 6.64
N VAL A 362 8.26 -12.94 6.64
CA VAL A 362 6.78 -12.96 6.70
C VAL A 362 6.24 -12.56 8.07
N GLU A 363 6.98 -12.83 9.16
CA GLU A 363 6.54 -12.55 10.53
C GLU A 363 6.36 -11.04 10.81
N ARG A 364 7.24 -10.21 10.24
CA ARG A 364 7.30 -8.75 10.48
C ARG A 364 6.59 -7.95 9.37
N MET A 365 5.89 -8.65 8.47
CA MET A 365 5.33 -8.09 7.24
C MET A 365 4.36 -6.94 7.49
N MET A 366 3.51 -7.04 8.51
CA MET A 366 2.50 -6.02 8.82
C MET A 366 3.13 -4.70 9.29
N GLY A 367 4.04 -4.77 10.27
CA GLY A 367 4.73 -3.59 10.80
C GLY A 367 5.70 -2.98 9.80
N GLY A 368 6.45 -3.81 9.07
CA GLY A 368 7.38 -3.32 8.05
C GLY A 368 6.68 -2.77 6.80
N LEU A 369 5.57 -3.34 6.34
CA LEU A 369 4.81 -2.77 5.23
C LEU A 369 4.21 -1.40 5.60
N GLY A 370 3.74 -1.24 6.84
CA GLY A 370 3.30 0.06 7.35
C GLY A 370 4.44 1.08 7.37
N LEU A 371 5.60 0.71 7.91
CA LEU A 371 6.78 1.58 7.95
C LEU A 371 7.27 1.96 6.55
N LEU A 372 7.24 1.02 5.60
CA LEU A 372 7.56 1.26 4.19
C LEU A 372 6.63 2.33 3.60
N GLN A 373 5.31 2.16 3.74
CA GLN A 373 4.33 3.14 3.25
C GLN A 373 4.47 4.50 3.92
N LEU A 374 4.75 4.53 5.23
CA LEU A 374 5.01 5.78 5.95
C LEU A 374 6.15 6.57 5.31
N ILE A 375 7.24 5.91 4.91
CA ILE A 375 8.39 6.55 4.25
C ILE A 375 8.05 6.93 2.80
N GLU A 376 7.33 6.08 2.07
CA GLU A 376 6.86 6.37 0.71
C GLU A 376 5.89 7.57 0.64
N SER A 377 5.24 7.93 1.75
CA SER A 377 4.34 9.09 1.81
C SER A 377 5.00 10.41 1.40
N CYS A 378 6.31 10.57 1.65
CA CYS A 378 7.08 11.73 1.20
C CYS A 378 7.11 11.84 -0.34
N ALA A 379 7.28 10.70 -1.02
CA ALA A 379 7.25 10.64 -2.48
C ALA A 379 5.84 10.90 -3.03
N GLY A 380 4.82 10.33 -2.38
CA GLY A 380 3.42 10.59 -2.71
C GLY A 380 3.03 12.07 -2.56
N LEU A 381 3.62 12.76 -1.58
CA LEU A 381 3.36 14.17 -1.30
C LEU A 381 4.06 15.11 -2.30
N LEU A 382 5.30 14.81 -2.68
CA LEU A 382 6.16 15.74 -3.42
C LEU A 382 6.26 15.43 -4.92
N GLY A 383 6.03 14.18 -5.36
CA GLY A 383 6.23 13.79 -6.76
C GLY A 383 5.34 14.54 -7.75
N THR A 384 4.03 14.58 -7.51
CA THR A 384 3.08 15.22 -8.43
C THR A 384 3.11 16.75 -8.40
N PRO A 385 3.31 17.46 -7.27
CA PRO A 385 3.48 18.91 -7.27
C PRO A 385 4.82 19.32 -7.89
N LEU A 386 5.90 18.54 -7.70
CA LEU A 386 7.16 18.79 -8.41
C LEU A 386 6.96 18.71 -9.92
N SER A 387 6.24 17.68 -10.40
CA SER A 387 5.83 17.58 -11.81
C SER A 387 5.00 18.79 -12.27
N GLY A 388 4.04 19.23 -11.47
CA GLY A 388 3.21 20.42 -11.77
C GLY A 388 4.04 21.70 -11.85
N TRP A 389 4.96 21.91 -10.90
CA TRP A 389 5.88 23.04 -10.87
C TRP A 389 6.79 23.08 -12.09
N LEU A 390 7.34 21.92 -12.50
CA LEU A 390 8.12 21.81 -13.73
C LEU A 390 7.31 22.20 -14.97
N ARG A 391 6.03 21.83 -15.02
CA ARG A 391 5.13 22.25 -16.10
C ARG A 391 4.87 23.75 -16.06
N ASP A 392 4.66 24.33 -14.89
CA ASP A 392 4.39 25.76 -14.75
C ASP A 392 5.61 26.61 -15.14
N MET A 393 6.83 26.13 -14.87
CA MET A 393 8.08 26.80 -15.25
C MET A 393 8.44 26.63 -16.73
N THR A 394 8.24 25.45 -17.30
CA THR A 394 8.66 25.15 -18.70
C THR A 394 7.56 25.34 -19.72
N GLY A 395 6.31 25.54 -19.29
CA GLY A 395 5.12 25.65 -20.12
C GLY A 395 4.62 24.32 -20.69
N ASN A 396 5.29 23.18 -20.46
CA ASN A 396 4.88 21.86 -20.93
C ASN A 396 5.30 20.73 -19.99
N TYR A 397 4.79 19.52 -20.19
CA TYR A 397 5.07 18.37 -19.31
C TYR A 397 6.36 17.59 -19.65
N THR A 398 7.18 18.04 -20.60
CA THR A 398 8.39 17.31 -21.03
C THR A 398 9.36 17.13 -19.88
N ALA A 399 9.71 18.22 -19.20
CA ALA A 399 10.60 18.16 -18.03
C ALA A 399 10.01 17.30 -16.92
N SER A 400 8.70 17.40 -16.70
CA SER A 400 7.98 16.62 -15.69
C SER A 400 8.12 15.12 -15.90
N PHE A 401 7.90 14.62 -17.13
CA PHE A 401 8.04 13.20 -17.45
C PHE A 401 9.49 12.73 -17.46
N VAL A 402 10.42 13.54 -17.96
CA VAL A 402 11.85 13.20 -17.94
C VAL A 402 12.37 13.07 -16.50
N VAL A 403 12.06 14.03 -15.64
CA VAL A 403 12.44 13.99 -14.22
C VAL A 403 11.77 12.81 -13.49
N ALA A 404 10.49 12.55 -13.76
CA ALA A 404 9.78 11.40 -13.21
C ALA A 404 10.46 10.06 -13.58
N GLY A 405 10.78 9.86 -14.87
CA GLY A 405 11.54 8.69 -15.30
C GLY A 405 12.92 8.62 -14.66
N GLY A 406 13.58 9.77 -14.44
CA GLY A 406 14.88 9.88 -13.79
C GLY A 406 14.86 9.37 -12.35
N PHE A 407 13.85 9.74 -11.56
CA PHE A 407 13.65 9.20 -10.22
C PHE A 407 13.47 7.68 -10.22
N VAL A 408 12.70 7.14 -11.19
CA VAL A 408 12.49 5.70 -11.30
C VAL A 408 13.79 4.97 -11.69
N LEU A 409 14.62 5.53 -12.57
CA LEU A 409 15.95 4.99 -12.87
C LEU A 409 16.88 5.04 -11.66
N LEU A 410 16.87 6.14 -10.90
CA LEU A 410 17.68 6.29 -9.69
C LEU A 410 17.27 5.28 -8.61
N GLY A 411 15.97 5.03 -8.46
CA GLY A 411 15.47 3.95 -7.61
C GLY A 411 15.95 2.57 -8.09
N SER A 412 16.01 2.36 -9.40
CA SER A 412 16.44 1.08 -9.99
C SER A 412 17.92 0.85 -9.74
N LEU A 413 18.73 1.91 -9.88
CA LEU A 413 20.14 1.91 -9.53
C LEU A 413 20.34 1.64 -8.03
N THR A 414 19.51 2.24 -7.17
CA THR A 414 19.52 1.98 -5.72
C THR A 414 19.24 0.50 -5.43
N MET A 415 18.30 -0.13 -6.14
CA MET A 415 18.02 -1.57 -5.97
C MET A 415 19.22 -2.45 -6.28
N THR A 416 20.08 -2.06 -7.23
CA THR A 416 21.30 -2.83 -7.53
C THR A 416 22.32 -2.86 -6.39
N THR A 417 22.20 -1.93 -5.43
CA THR A 417 23.05 -1.87 -4.23
C THR A 417 22.58 -2.78 -3.10
N LEU A 418 21.44 -3.49 -3.29
CA LEU A 418 20.96 -4.46 -2.31
C LEU A 418 22.01 -5.56 -2.04
N PRO A 419 22.19 -5.97 -0.77
CA PRO A 419 23.06 -7.09 -0.44
C PRO A 419 22.67 -8.34 -1.26
N HIS A 420 23.68 -9.03 -1.79
CA HIS A 420 23.52 -10.22 -2.64
C HIS A 420 22.79 -10.00 -3.99
N TYR A 421 22.60 -8.75 -4.44
CA TYR A 421 21.98 -8.47 -5.75
C TYR A 421 22.71 -9.17 -6.90
N PHE A 422 24.04 -9.09 -6.95
CA PHE A 422 24.88 -9.74 -7.99
C PHE A 422 25.31 -11.16 -7.62
N SER A 423 24.95 -11.66 -6.44
CA SER A 423 25.34 -13.02 -6.06
C SER A 423 24.54 -14.03 -6.89
N CYS A 424 25.13 -15.19 -7.19
CA CYS A 424 24.41 -16.32 -7.79
C CYS A 424 23.82 -17.26 -6.72
N ALA A 425 24.19 -17.11 -5.45
CA ALA A 425 23.65 -17.88 -4.33
C ALA A 425 22.40 -17.22 -3.73
N GLU A 426 21.37 -18.02 -3.40
CA GLU A 426 20.20 -17.52 -2.67
C GLU A 426 20.65 -16.84 -1.36
N PRO A 427 20.11 -15.65 -1.03
CA PRO A 427 20.43 -15.02 0.23
C PRO A 427 20.00 -15.94 1.39
N PRO A 428 20.80 -16.06 2.45
CA PRO A 428 20.38 -16.81 3.63
C PRO A 428 19.08 -16.21 4.19
N PRO A 429 18.17 -17.05 4.74
CA PRO A 429 16.93 -16.55 5.32
C PRO A 429 17.24 -15.52 6.42
N PRO A 430 16.42 -14.47 6.56
CA PRO A 430 16.65 -13.42 7.55
C PRO A 430 16.77 -14.03 8.95
N GLN A 431 17.96 -13.92 9.53
CA GLN A 431 18.24 -14.40 10.88
C GLN A 431 17.72 -13.37 11.88
N ARG A 432 16.96 -13.80 12.90
CA ARG A 432 16.65 -12.93 14.04
C ARG A 432 17.97 -12.44 14.65
N PRO A 433 18.08 -11.15 15.01
CA PRO A 433 18.95 -10.79 16.12
C PRO A 433 18.47 -11.62 17.30
N VAL A 434 19.32 -12.54 17.78
CA VAL A 434 19.12 -13.12 19.11
C VAL A 434 19.23 -11.93 20.05
N LEU A 435 18.09 -11.34 20.42
CA LEU A 435 18.02 -10.60 21.67
C LEU A 435 18.44 -11.62 22.70
N VAL A 436 19.66 -11.46 23.22
CA VAL A 436 20.11 -12.18 24.40
C VAL A 436 19.08 -11.85 25.44
N ASP A 437 18.17 -12.78 25.67
CA ASP A 437 17.16 -12.65 26.69
C ASP A 437 17.93 -12.76 28.00
N ASN A 438 18.31 -11.61 28.57
CA ASN A 438 18.91 -11.53 29.89
C ASN A 438 17.94 -12.07 30.98
N SER A 439 16.74 -12.53 30.61
CA SER A 439 15.87 -13.31 31.50
C SER A 439 16.44 -14.69 31.85
N GLU A 440 17.32 -15.29 31.03
CA GLU A 440 17.99 -16.55 31.39
C GLU A 440 19.15 -16.35 32.36
N THR A 441 19.86 -15.20 32.30
CA THR A 441 20.89 -14.83 33.28
C THR A 441 20.28 -14.34 34.60
N LEU A 442 19.12 -13.67 34.58
CA LEU A 442 18.40 -13.33 35.80
C LEU A 442 17.78 -14.56 36.48
N ASN A 443 17.23 -15.53 35.72
CA ASN A 443 16.68 -16.75 36.31
C ASN A 443 17.75 -17.73 36.83
N SER A 444 18.98 -17.70 36.31
CA SER A 444 20.10 -18.47 36.88
C SER A 444 20.65 -17.84 38.15
N GLU A 445 20.79 -16.50 38.21
CA GLU A 445 21.21 -15.80 39.43
C GLU A 445 20.13 -15.87 40.55
N GLN A 446 18.84 -15.87 40.20
CA GLN A 446 17.76 -16.03 41.19
C GLN A 446 17.59 -17.48 41.67
N LYS A 447 17.86 -18.49 40.83
CA LYS A 447 17.90 -19.90 41.26
C LYS A 447 19.10 -20.19 42.16
N ASP A 448 20.26 -19.60 41.90
CA ASP A 448 21.45 -19.79 42.74
C ASP A 448 21.32 -19.03 44.08
N SER A 449 20.67 -17.86 44.10
CA SER A 449 20.36 -17.13 45.33
C SER A 449 19.28 -17.80 46.19
N CYS A 450 18.28 -18.45 45.57
CA CYS A 450 17.23 -19.17 46.29
C CYS A 450 17.73 -20.54 46.83
N SER A 451 18.70 -21.16 46.15
CA SER A 451 19.31 -22.42 46.58
C SER A 451 20.31 -22.23 47.73
N SER A 452 21.01 -21.09 47.80
CA SER A 452 21.92 -20.81 48.91
C SER A 452 21.19 -20.41 50.21
N LYS A 453 20.01 -19.77 50.11
CA LYS A 453 19.18 -19.41 51.28
C LYS A 453 18.41 -20.60 51.87
N LEU A 454 18.04 -21.60 51.07
CA LEU A 454 17.41 -22.83 51.59
C LEU A 454 18.40 -23.73 52.36
N ASN A 455 19.68 -23.74 51.98
CA ASN A 455 20.70 -24.50 52.69
C ASN A 455 21.19 -23.85 53.98
N CYS A 456 21.06 -22.53 54.16
CA CYS A 456 21.41 -21.86 55.42
C CYS A 456 20.32 -21.98 56.51
N GLN A 457 19.05 -22.25 56.17
CA GLN A 457 18.00 -22.43 57.19
C GLN A 457 17.84 -23.88 57.68
N THR A 458 18.50 -24.85 57.04
CA THR A 458 18.36 -26.28 57.40
C THR A 458 19.51 -26.81 58.28
N VAL A 459 20.52 -25.99 58.59
CA VAL A 459 21.67 -26.40 59.43
C VAL A 459 21.57 -25.91 60.89
N GLU A 460 20.70 -24.95 61.20
CA GLU A 460 20.54 -24.42 62.57
C GLU A 460 19.44 -25.08 63.43
N GLN A 461 18.82 -26.18 62.98
CA GLN A 461 17.82 -26.92 63.78
C GLN A 461 18.22 -28.37 64.17
N THR A 462 19.49 -28.74 64.07
CA THR A 462 19.95 -30.09 64.52
C THR A 462 21.08 -30.05 65.55
N GLN A 463 21.11 -29.02 66.42
CA GLN A 463 21.83 -29.06 67.69
C GLN A 463 21.05 -28.28 68.77
N ARG A 464 20.07 -28.96 69.38
CA ARG A 464 19.71 -28.83 70.81
C ARG A 464 18.88 -30.01 71.26
#